data_AF-A0A251T1H3-F1
#
_entry.id   AF-A0A251T1H3-F1
#
_cell.length_a   1.000
_cell.length_b   1.000
_cell.length_c   1.000
_cell.angle_alpha   90.00
_cell.angle_beta   90.00
_cell.angle_gamma   90.00
#
_symmetry.space_group_name_H-M   'P 1'
#
loop_
_entity.id
_entity.type
_entity.pdbx_description
1 polymer ?
#
loop_
_entity_poly.entity_id
_entity_poly.type
_entity_poly.pdbx_seq_one_letter_code
_entity_poly.pdbx_strand_id
1 'polypeptide(L)'
;MAVAVFKSPMGREYHGNDRKPTGTRRVFVQTESGCVLGMELDRNDNVHMVKRRLQVALNVPIEESSLTFGDMVLKNDLSAIRNDSPLLLTRNLMHRSSSTPCLSPSGRETQQRDRSGPVEILGRTSIFTRTKELVNEVVEALNSGVDPIRVHGGLGGAYYFRNCSGECVAIVKPTDEEPFAPNNPKGFVGKTLGQPGLKRSVRVGETGFREVAAYLLDYDHFANVPPTALVKITHSVFNVNDDGMSGNNRKKKCFSKIASFQQFIVHDFDASDHGTSSFSVSNVHRIGILDVRILNTDRHAGNLLVRKVNDGGKLGQQVELIPIDHGLCLPESLEDPYFEWIHWPQASIPFSEDELDYIESLDPYQDSEMLRNELPMIREACLRVLTLCTIFLKQAAGFGLCLAEIGEMMTREFRRGEEAPSELEVLCMEARRAAAETNRETFVLSPKTGLQEDGFQFEIDYGDLESSINPTLPFQFGIGRNPLSKLEEEDENEEDVVRPASGKIPSVSNLSTSLKKSLSVGDSPAGHRSASEQVPASASFVKVADMTDEEWSQFLEKFRGLLQHALIARKLGGAGPRQRQRLGTSCRF
;
A
#
# COMPACT_ATOMS: atom_id res chain seq x y z
N MET A 1 -25.55 -34.20 -67.52
CA MET A 1 -24.66 -35.37 -67.32
C MET A 1 -23.57 -34.94 -66.33
N ALA A 2 -23.69 -35.38 -65.07
CA ALA A 2 -22.83 -36.40 -64.42
C ALA A 2 -21.44 -35.82 -64.07
N VAL A 3 -21.21 -35.30 -62.85
CA VAL A 3 -20.88 -35.98 -61.55
C VAL A 3 -19.64 -36.89 -61.63
N ALA A 4 -18.59 -36.48 -60.90
CA ALA A 4 -17.53 -37.32 -60.33
C ALA A 4 -17.00 -36.58 -59.08
N VAL A 5 -17.46 -36.89 -57.86
CA VAL A 5 -16.93 -37.87 -56.89
C VAL A 5 -15.41 -38.01 -56.89
N PHE A 6 -14.76 -37.49 -55.85
CA PHE A 6 -13.60 -38.13 -55.23
C PHE A 6 -13.73 -38.05 -53.70
N LYS A 7 -13.70 -39.23 -53.07
CA LYS A 7 -13.53 -39.42 -51.62
C LYS A 7 -12.05 -39.42 -51.27
N SER A 8 -11.78 -38.97 -50.04
CA SER A 8 -10.53 -38.69 -49.33
C SER A 8 -9.46 -39.80 -49.31
N PRO A 9 -8.28 -39.48 -48.74
CA PRO A 9 -7.96 -40.11 -47.45
C PRO A 9 -7.50 -39.13 -46.36
N MET A 10 -7.63 -39.61 -45.13
CA MET A 10 -7.46 -38.90 -43.87
C MET A 10 -5.98 -38.68 -43.49
N GLY A 11 -5.73 -37.56 -42.82
CA GLY A 11 -4.60 -37.32 -41.93
C GLY A 11 -5.03 -36.27 -40.90
N ARG A 12 -5.33 -36.70 -39.67
CA ARG A 12 -5.67 -35.82 -38.54
C ARG A 12 -4.37 -35.23 -38.00
N GLU A 13 -4.20 -33.92 -38.13
CA GLU A 13 -3.35 -33.14 -37.24
C GLU A 13 -4.21 -32.06 -36.57
N TYR A 14 -4.22 -32.09 -35.24
CA TYR A 14 -4.89 -31.13 -34.39
C TYR A 14 -4.14 -29.79 -34.46
N HIS A 15 -4.65 -28.84 -35.24
CA HIS A 15 -4.23 -27.44 -35.15
C HIS A 15 -5.07 -26.70 -34.11
N GLY A 16 -4.37 -26.10 -33.15
CA GLY A 16 -4.89 -25.21 -32.12
C GLY A 16 -5.69 -24.06 -32.72
N ASN A 17 -6.81 -23.78 -32.07
CA ASN A 17 -7.73 -22.73 -32.48
C ASN A 17 -7.26 -21.41 -31.86
N ASP A 18 -6.35 -20.70 -32.55
CA ASP A 18 -6.06 -19.28 -32.29
C ASP A 18 -7.31 -18.46 -32.63
N ARG A 19 -8.14 -18.23 -31.61
CA ARG A 19 -9.29 -17.32 -31.72
C ARG A 19 -8.78 -15.89 -31.84
N LYS A 20 -9.12 -15.24 -32.95
CA LYS A 20 -9.04 -13.77 -33.12
C LYS A 20 -9.64 -13.07 -31.88
N PRO A 21 -9.03 -11.98 -31.37
CA PRO A 21 -9.55 -11.31 -30.19
C PRO A 21 -10.91 -10.69 -30.51
N THR A 22 -11.96 -11.21 -29.85
CA THR A 22 -13.28 -10.57 -29.85
C THR A 22 -13.11 -9.15 -29.31
N GLY A 23 -13.79 -8.17 -29.90
CA GLY A 23 -13.69 -6.75 -29.52
C GLY A 23 -14.29 -6.41 -28.14
N THR A 24 -14.33 -7.38 -27.24
CA THR A 24 -14.97 -7.35 -25.94
C THR A 24 -13.90 -7.38 -24.84
N ARG A 25 -13.97 -6.48 -23.87
CA ARG A 25 -13.10 -6.45 -22.69
C ARG A 25 -13.93 -6.59 -21.42
N ARG A 26 -13.43 -7.35 -20.45
CA ARG A 26 -14.03 -7.47 -19.13
C ARG A 26 -13.48 -6.41 -18.20
N VAL A 27 -14.33 -5.82 -17.37
CA VAL A 27 -13.94 -4.88 -16.31
C VAL A 27 -14.66 -5.24 -15.02
N PHE A 28 -14.10 -4.83 -13.89
CA PHE A 28 -14.70 -5.00 -12.57
C PHE A 28 -14.91 -3.63 -11.93
N VAL A 29 -16.16 -3.21 -11.76
CA VAL A 29 -16.44 -1.90 -11.18
C VAL A 29 -16.80 -2.05 -9.71
N GLN A 30 -16.02 -1.41 -8.84
CA GLN A 30 -16.29 -1.29 -7.41
C GLN A 30 -16.96 0.06 -7.13
N THR A 31 -17.99 0.09 -6.27
CA THR A 31 -18.62 1.32 -5.80
C THR A 31 -17.93 1.83 -4.54
N GLU A 32 -18.11 3.10 -4.19
CA GLU A 32 -17.60 3.67 -2.93
C GLU A 32 -18.13 2.97 -1.65
N SER A 33 -19.25 2.24 -1.76
CA SER A 33 -19.83 1.40 -0.70
C SER A 33 -19.27 -0.04 -0.67
N GLY A 34 -18.36 -0.39 -1.59
CA GLY A 34 -17.69 -1.68 -1.63
C GLY A 34 -18.35 -2.75 -2.52
N CYS A 35 -19.51 -2.48 -3.13
CA CYS A 35 -20.16 -3.42 -4.04
C CYS A 35 -19.35 -3.56 -5.34
N VAL A 36 -19.19 -4.78 -5.84
CA VAL A 36 -18.43 -5.07 -7.07
C VAL A 36 -19.31 -5.73 -8.13
N LEU A 37 -19.19 -5.26 -9.38
CA LEU A 37 -19.85 -5.88 -10.54
C LEU A 37 -18.85 -6.14 -11.67
N GLY A 38 -18.76 -7.39 -12.11
CA GLY A 38 -18.06 -7.76 -13.35
C GLY A 38 -18.92 -7.45 -14.58
N MET A 39 -18.34 -6.84 -15.60
CA MET A 39 -19.03 -6.40 -16.81
C MET A 39 -18.21 -6.70 -18.07
N GLU A 40 -18.87 -7.20 -19.11
CA GLU A 40 -18.30 -7.27 -20.45
C GLU A 40 -18.65 -5.99 -21.22
N LEU A 41 -17.62 -5.33 -21.74
CA LEU A 41 -17.70 -4.09 -22.51
C LEU A 41 -17.32 -4.34 -23.96
N ASP A 42 -18.16 -3.87 -24.86
CA ASP A 42 -17.88 -3.81 -26.29
C ASP A 42 -17.07 -2.55 -26.65
N ARG A 43 -16.52 -2.50 -27.87
CA ARG A 43 -15.81 -1.31 -28.38
C ARG A 43 -16.63 -0.02 -28.37
N ASN A 44 -17.96 -0.15 -28.47
CA ASN A 44 -18.88 0.99 -28.53
C ASN A 44 -19.38 1.41 -27.13
N ASP A 45 -19.07 0.65 -26.08
CA ASP A 45 -19.46 1.03 -24.72
C ASP A 45 -18.69 2.28 -24.27
N ASN A 46 -19.40 3.19 -23.62
CA ASN A 46 -18.86 4.41 -23.03
C ASN A 46 -19.16 4.47 -21.52
N VAL A 47 -18.58 5.46 -20.83
CA VAL A 47 -18.74 5.64 -19.38
C VAL A 47 -20.21 5.75 -18.95
N HIS A 48 -21.06 6.43 -19.73
CA HIS A 48 -22.49 6.55 -19.42
C HIS A 48 -23.21 5.20 -19.47
N MET A 49 -22.88 4.33 -20.42
CA MET A 49 -23.43 2.98 -20.51
C MET A 49 -22.98 2.13 -19.32
N VAL A 50 -21.72 2.23 -18.91
CA VAL A 50 -21.20 1.54 -17.72
C VAL A 50 -21.97 1.97 -16.47
N LYS A 51 -22.11 3.28 -16.25
CA LYS A 51 -22.89 3.85 -15.14
C LYS A 51 -24.34 3.38 -15.18
N ARG A 52 -25.03 3.47 -16.32
CA ARG A 52 -26.43 3.03 -16.47
C ARG A 52 -26.61 1.54 -16.11
N ARG A 53 -25.69 0.69 -16.57
CA ARG A 53 -25.70 -0.75 -16.20
C ARG A 53 -25.51 -0.94 -14.69
N LEU A 54 -24.64 -0.17 -14.03
CA LEU A 54 -24.46 -0.19 -12.58
C LEU A 54 -25.71 0.28 -11.82
N GLN A 55 -26.35 1.37 -12.28
CA GLN A 55 -27.61 1.86 -11.70
C GLN A 55 -28.69 0.78 -11.71
N VAL A 56 -28.85 0.08 -12.84
CA VAL A 56 -29.83 -1.00 -12.98
C VAL A 56 -29.47 -2.23 -12.13
N ALA A 57 -28.19 -2.62 -12.09
CA ALA A 57 -27.76 -3.85 -11.43
C ALA A 57 -27.63 -3.72 -9.89
N LEU A 58 -27.16 -2.58 -9.40
CA LEU A 58 -26.83 -2.35 -7.99
C LEU A 58 -27.74 -1.32 -7.31
N ASN A 59 -28.68 -0.71 -8.03
CA ASN A 59 -29.55 0.36 -7.53
C ASN A 59 -28.76 1.54 -6.92
N VAL A 60 -27.64 1.91 -7.54
CA VAL A 60 -26.80 3.03 -7.12
C VAL A 60 -27.11 4.28 -7.93
N PRO A 61 -27.16 5.48 -7.33
CA PRO A 61 -27.30 6.71 -8.08
C PRO A 61 -26.04 6.95 -8.90
N ILE A 62 -26.23 7.46 -10.12
CA ILE A 62 -25.14 7.72 -11.06
C ILE A 62 -25.03 9.19 -11.43
N GLU A 63 -26.06 9.97 -11.09
CA GLU A 63 -26.07 11.41 -11.11
C GLU A 63 -24.94 11.92 -10.20
N GLU A 64 -24.12 12.83 -10.72
CA GLU A 64 -22.96 13.37 -10.01
C GLU A 64 -21.92 12.30 -9.58
N SER A 65 -21.87 11.14 -10.23
CA SER A 65 -20.79 10.16 -10.04
C SER A 65 -19.65 10.33 -11.07
N SER A 66 -18.46 9.87 -10.72
CA SER A 66 -17.29 9.77 -11.58
C SER A 66 -16.79 8.33 -11.61
N LEU A 67 -16.39 7.86 -12.79
CA LEU A 67 -15.76 6.55 -12.94
C LEU A 67 -14.25 6.81 -13.04
N THR A 68 -13.49 6.29 -12.09
CA THR A 68 -12.05 6.53 -12.00
C THR A 68 -11.25 5.26 -12.27
N PHE A 69 -10.05 5.48 -12.80
CA PHE A 69 -9.04 4.48 -13.09
C PHE A 69 -7.69 5.07 -12.66
N GLY A 70 -7.23 4.70 -11.46
CA GLY A 70 -6.13 5.41 -10.79
C GLY A 70 -6.47 6.89 -10.59
N ASP A 71 -5.55 7.79 -10.97
CA ASP A 71 -5.75 9.24 -10.94
C ASP A 71 -6.62 9.76 -12.10
N MET A 72 -6.95 8.92 -13.09
CA MET A 72 -7.71 9.34 -14.27
C MET A 72 -9.22 9.25 -14.05
N VAL A 73 -9.91 10.38 -14.18
CA VAL A 73 -11.38 10.42 -14.29
C VAL A 73 -11.79 10.13 -15.73
N LEU A 74 -12.45 8.99 -15.95
CA LEU A 74 -12.93 8.58 -17.26
C LEU A 74 -14.14 9.43 -17.65
N LYS A 75 -14.00 10.20 -18.74
CA LYS A 75 -15.06 11.07 -19.26
C LYS A 75 -16.06 10.27 -20.12
N ASN A 76 -15.62 9.88 -21.31
CA ASN A 76 -16.41 9.12 -22.29
C ASN A 76 -15.60 8.00 -22.90
N ASP A 77 -14.31 8.25 -23.14
CA ASP A 77 -13.39 7.28 -23.68
C ASP A 77 -12.97 6.26 -22.62
N LEU A 78 -12.98 5.00 -23.04
CA LEU A 78 -12.55 3.85 -22.24
C LEU A 78 -11.31 3.19 -22.87
N SER A 79 -10.68 3.78 -23.89
CA SER A 79 -9.54 3.23 -24.65
C SER A 79 -8.35 2.83 -23.77
N ALA A 80 -8.09 3.58 -22.70
CA ALA A 80 -7.05 3.29 -21.71
C ALA A 80 -7.34 2.03 -20.86
N ILE A 81 -8.58 1.56 -20.83
CA ILE A 81 -9.01 0.44 -20.00
C ILE A 81 -8.75 -0.88 -20.72
N ARG A 82 -7.97 -1.72 -20.05
CA ARG A 82 -7.57 -3.05 -20.52
C ARG A 82 -8.55 -4.12 -20.03
N ASN A 83 -8.37 -5.35 -20.51
CA ASN A 83 -9.11 -6.50 -19.99
C ASN A 83 -8.80 -6.71 -18.49
N ASP A 84 -9.79 -7.15 -17.74
CA ASP A 84 -9.72 -7.47 -16.30
C ASP A 84 -9.31 -6.28 -15.41
N SER A 85 -9.55 -5.05 -15.88
CA SER A 85 -9.23 -3.83 -15.14
C SER A 85 -10.27 -3.54 -14.04
N PRO A 86 -9.83 -3.24 -12.79
CA PRO A 86 -10.71 -2.70 -11.78
C PRO A 86 -10.94 -1.20 -12.00
N LEU A 87 -12.19 -0.78 -11.83
CA LEU A 87 -12.62 0.63 -11.91
C LEU A 87 -13.32 0.99 -10.60
N LEU A 88 -13.21 2.25 -10.18
CA LEU A 88 -13.91 2.75 -8.99
C LEU A 88 -14.99 3.76 -9.40
N LEU A 89 -16.20 3.58 -8.89
CA LEU A 89 -17.29 4.54 -9.03
C LEU A 89 -17.38 5.36 -7.74
N THR A 90 -17.06 6.65 -7.84
CA THR A 90 -17.10 7.61 -6.72
C THR A 90 -18.18 8.66 -6.93
N ARG A 91 -18.80 9.15 -5.86
CA ARG A 91 -19.66 10.35 -5.94
C ARG A 91 -18.82 11.62 -5.91
N ASN A 92 -19.18 12.60 -6.74
CA ASN A 92 -18.62 13.93 -6.69
C ASN A 92 -19.22 14.66 -5.47
N LEU A 93 -18.38 15.23 -4.62
CA LEU A 93 -18.76 15.95 -3.38
C LEU A 93 -19.39 17.33 -3.66
N MET A 94 -20.35 17.43 -4.58
CA MET A 94 -21.12 18.65 -4.77
C MET A 94 -22.36 18.60 -3.88
N HIS A 95 -22.37 19.37 -2.79
CA HIS A 95 -23.56 19.55 -1.95
C HIS A 95 -24.64 20.32 -2.73
N ARG A 96 -25.44 19.61 -3.52
CA ARG A 96 -26.81 20.02 -3.82
C ARG A 96 -27.74 18.92 -3.35
N SER A 97 -28.73 19.29 -2.55
CA SER A 97 -29.83 18.42 -2.17
C SER A 97 -30.55 17.96 -3.43
N SER A 98 -30.20 16.77 -3.92
CA SER A 98 -30.85 16.16 -5.07
C SER A 98 -32.05 15.38 -4.56
N SER A 99 -33.25 15.93 -4.77
CA SER A 99 -34.51 15.22 -4.60
C SER A 99 -34.45 13.91 -5.38
N THR A 100 -34.66 12.78 -4.70
CA THR A 100 -34.80 11.45 -5.33
C THR A 100 -35.83 11.54 -6.46
N PRO A 101 -35.48 11.28 -7.74
CA PRO A 101 -36.48 11.04 -8.74
C PRO A 101 -37.11 9.69 -8.42
N CYS A 102 -38.38 9.70 -8.03
CA CYS A 102 -39.20 8.52 -7.86
C CYS A 102 -39.56 7.93 -9.25
N LEU A 103 -38.55 7.38 -9.93
CA LEU A 103 -38.72 6.55 -11.11
C LEU A 103 -37.87 5.29 -10.94
N SER A 104 -38.48 4.28 -10.31
CA SER A 104 -37.94 2.92 -10.35
C SER A 104 -37.90 2.47 -11.81
N PRO A 105 -36.77 1.95 -12.33
CA PRO A 105 -36.73 1.45 -13.70
C PRO A 105 -37.80 0.36 -13.88
N SER A 106 -38.71 0.56 -14.83
CA SER A 106 -39.73 -0.41 -15.22
C SER A 106 -39.05 -1.74 -15.56
N GLY A 107 -39.34 -2.78 -14.77
CA GLY A 107 -38.61 -4.05 -14.73
C GLY A 107 -38.73 -4.95 -15.97
N ARG A 108 -38.26 -4.48 -17.14
CA ARG A 108 -38.15 -5.29 -18.37
C ARG A 108 -36.87 -5.10 -19.17
N GLU A 109 -35.82 -4.50 -18.61
CA GLU A 109 -34.47 -4.61 -19.17
C GLU A 109 -33.68 -5.64 -18.36
N THR A 110 -33.42 -6.78 -19.00
CA THR A 110 -32.61 -7.94 -18.58
C THR A 110 -31.72 -7.76 -17.35
N GLN A 111 -31.93 -8.60 -16.32
CA GLN A 111 -30.97 -8.80 -15.22
C GLN A 111 -29.59 -9.19 -15.82
N GLN A 112 -28.72 -8.22 -16.05
CA GLN A 112 -27.30 -8.47 -16.27
C GLN A 112 -26.73 -8.92 -14.92
N ARG A 113 -26.86 -10.23 -14.66
CA ARG A 113 -26.18 -10.87 -13.54
C ARG A 113 -24.71 -10.96 -13.86
N ASP A 114 -23.89 -10.74 -12.84
CA ASP A 114 -22.45 -11.02 -12.88
C ASP A 114 -22.24 -12.46 -13.38
N ARG A 115 -21.55 -12.61 -14.52
CA ARG A 115 -21.27 -13.90 -15.17
C ARG A 115 -19.88 -14.43 -14.83
N SER A 116 -19.11 -13.72 -14.00
CA SER A 116 -17.78 -14.16 -13.62
C SER A 116 -17.81 -15.37 -12.69
N GLY A 117 -16.71 -16.12 -12.68
CA GLY A 117 -16.53 -17.26 -11.79
C GLY A 117 -16.48 -16.86 -10.31
N PRO A 118 -16.39 -17.85 -9.40
CA PRO A 118 -16.29 -17.60 -7.96
C PRO A 118 -15.05 -16.78 -7.58
N VAL A 119 -13.95 -16.97 -8.32
CA VAL A 119 -12.70 -16.23 -8.17
C VAL A 119 -12.15 -15.91 -9.56
N GLU A 120 -11.82 -14.65 -9.81
CA GLU A 120 -11.19 -14.17 -11.04
C GLU A 120 -9.97 -13.33 -10.69
N ILE A 121 -8.82 -13.63 -11.30
CA ILE A 121 -7.62 -12.79 -11.15
C ILE A 121 -7.79 -11.51 -11.98
N LEU A 122 -7.48 -10.35 -11.39
CA LEU A 122 -7.40 -9.07 -12.09
C LEU A 122 -5.98 -8.82 -12.59
N GLY A 123 -5.84 -8.10 -13.70
CA GLY A 123 -4.53 -7.81 -14.31
C GLY A 123 -4.04 -8.92 -15.25
N ARG A 124 -2.75 -8.92 -15.62
CA ARG A 124 -2.22 -9.88 -16.60
C ARG A 124 -1.99 -11.26 -15.98
N THR A 125 -2.76 -12.23 -16.46
CA THR A 125 -2.71 -13.63 -15.99
C THR A 125 -1.37 -14.35 -16.18
N SER A 126 -0.48 -13.87 -17.06
CA SER A 126 0.81 -14.52 -17.36
C SER A 126 1.84 -14.40 -16.23
N ILE A 127 1.72 -13.39 -15.36
CA ILE A 127 2.66 -13.16 -14.25
C ILE A 127 2.29 -14.00 -13.03
N PHE A 128 1.00 -14.32 -12.88
CA PHE A 128 0.46 -14.95 -11.68
C PHE A 128 0.30 -16.47 -11.83
N THR A 129 1.27 -17.17 -12.44
CA THR A 129 1.16 -18.62 -12.71
C THR A 129 0.92 -19.43 -11.43
N ARG A 130 1.71 -19.18 -10.38
CA ARG A 130 1.54 -19.87 -9.08
C ARG A 130 0.21 -19.53 -8.41
N THR A 131 -0.20 -18.26 -8.45
CA THR A 131 -1.49 -17.83 -7.89
C THR A 131 -2.66 -18.43 -8.67
N LYS A 132 -2.54 -18.64 -9.98
CA LYS A 132 -3.57 -19.29 -10.80
C LYS A 132 -3.81 -20.75 -10.38
N GLU A 133 -2.75 -21.48 -10.05
CA GLU A 133 -2.86 -22.84 -9.49
C GLU A 133 -3.61 -22.81 -8.15
N LEU A 134 -3.23 -21.91 -7.25
CA LEU A 134 -3.91 -21.76 -5.95
C LEU A 134 -5.37 -21.34 -6.10
N VAL A 135 -5.68 -20.46 -7.05
CA VAL A 135 -7.07 -20.06 -7.35
C VAL A 135 -7.87 -21.26 -7.86
N ASN A 136 -7.32 -22.09 -8.74
CA ASN A 136 -8.01 -23.30 -9.21
C ASN A 136 -8.30 -24.26 -8.05
N GLU A 137 -7.30 -24.51 -7.18
CA GLU A 137 -7.46 -25.36 -5.99
C GLU A 137 -8.55 -24.83 -5.04
N VAL A 138 -8.58 -23.50 -4.81
CA VAL A 138 -9.62 -22.85 -4.02
C VAL A 138 -10.99 -22.96 -4.68
N VAL A 139 -11.09 -22.74 -5.99
CA VAL A 139 -12.37 -22.83 -6.73
C VAL A 139 -12.92 -24.25 -6.68
N GLU A 140 -12.08 -25.28 -6.81
CA GLU A 140 -12.47 -26.68 -6.65
C GLU A 140 -13.00 -26.97 -5.24
N ALA A 141 -12.33 -26.45 -4.21
CA ALA A 141 -12.77 -26.61 -2.82
C ALA A 141 -14.10 -25.91 -2.54
N LEU A 142 -14.28 -24.68 -3.03
CA LEU A 142 -15.55 -23.94 -2.93
C LEU A 142 -16.71 -24.69 -3.61
N ASN A 143 -16.48 -25.21 -4.82
CA ASN A 143 -17.47 -26.02 -5.54
C ASN A 143 -17.80 -27.34 -4.83
N SER A 144 -16.86 -27.85 -4.04
CA SER A 144 -17.02 -29.03 -3.19
C SER A 144 -17.67 -28.71 -1.82
N GLY A 145 -18.05 -27.45 -1.57
CA GLY A 145 -18.71 -27.02 -0.33
C GLY A 145 -17.78 -26.70 0.83
N VAL A 146 -16.49 -26.51 0.58
CA VAL A 146 -15.51 -26.07 1.59
C VAL A 146 -15.63 -24.55 1.78
N ASP A 147 -16.39 -24.14 2.79
CA ASP A 147 -16.53 -22.72 3.12
C ASP A 147 -15.21 -22.13 3.68
N PRO A 148 -14.85 -20.88 3.31
CA PRO A 148 -13.73 -20.15 3.91
C PRO A 148 -13.97 -19.82 5.38
N ILE A 149 -12.88 -19.67 6.13
CA ILE A 149 -12.93 -19.37 7.58
C ILE A 149 -12.53 -17.92 7.81
N ARG A 150 -13.35 -17.17 8.54
CA ARG A 150 -13.03 -15.78 8.92
C ARG A 150 -11.92 -15.74 9.97
N VAL A 151 -10.99 -14.81 9.80
CA VAL A 151 -9.91 -14.54 10.76
C VAL A 151 -10.41 -13.62 11.88
N HIS A 152 -10.13 -14.01 13.13
CA HIS A 152 -10.57 -13.25 14.31
C HIS A 152 -9.61 -12.14 14.74
N GLY A 153 -8.31 -12.24 14.44
CA GLY A 153 -7.33 -11.18 14.65
C GLY A 153 -7.43 -10.02 13.64
N GLY A 154 -6.59 -9.01 13.82
CA GLY A 154 -6.45 -7.86 12.91
C GLY A 154 -7.56 -6.80 13.00
N LEU A 155 -7.33 -5.69 12.30
CA LEU A 155 -8.24 -4.53 12.27
C LEU A 155 -9.27 -4.58 11.11
N GLY A 156 -9.06 -5.44 10.12
CA GLY A 156 -9.90 -5.58 8.93
C GLY A 156 -10.54 -6.96 8.78
N GLY A 157 -11.21 -7.17 7.65
CA GLY A 157 -11.67 -8.48 7.19
C GLY A 157 -10.54 -9.29 6.56
N ALA A 158 -10.33 -10.50 7.06
CA ALA A 158 -9.42 -11.47 6.47
C ALA A 158 -10.05 -12.87 6.58
N TYR A 159 -9.76 -13.72 5.58
CA TYR A 159 -10.41 -15.02 5.44
C TYR A 159 -9.39 -16.07 4.98
N TYR A 160 -9.32 -17.20 5.67
CA TYR A 160 -8.58 -18.39 5.25
C TYR A 160 -9.39 -19.19 4.24
N PHE A 161 -8.81 -19.41 3.07
CA PHE A 161 -9.33 -20.31 2.06
C PHE A 161 -8.57 -21.63 2.12
N ARG A 162 -9.31 -22.72 2.02
CA ARG A 162 -8.80 -24.08 2.20
C ARG A 162 -8.97 -24.90 0.93
N ASN A 163 -8.09 -25.90 0.76
CA ASN A 163 -8.24 -26.90 -0.28
C ASN A 163 -9.25 -27.99 0.12
N CYS A 164 -9.48 -28.96 -0.78
CA CYS A 164 -10.38 -30.09 -0.54
C CYS A 164 -9.93 -30.99 0.63
N SER A 165 -8.64 -30.95 1.01
CA SER A 165 -8.08 -31.66 2.17
C SER A 165 -8.31 -30.91 3.49
N GLY A 166 -8.82 -29.68 3.45
CA GLY A 166 -9.06 -28.84 4.62
C GLY A 166 -7.84 -28.04 5.09
N GLU A 167 -6.75 -28.02 4.32
CA GLU A 167 -5.54 -27.25 4.61
C GLU A 167 -5.71 -25.81 4.14
N CYS A 168 -5.23 -24.83 4.92
CA CYS A 168 -5.22 -23.43 4.50
C CYS A 168 -4.20 -23.21 3.39
N VAL A 169 -4.65 -22.72 2.23
CA VAL A 169 -3.79 -22.48 1.04
C VAL A 169 -3.69 -21.01 0.67
N ALA A 170 -4.65 -20.19 1.07
CA ALA A 170 -4.65 -18.75 0.81
C ALA A 170 -5.27 -17.95 1.95
N ILE A 171 -4.80 -16.72 2.11
CA ILE A 171 -5.43 -15.67 2.91
C ILE A 171 -5.96 -14.59 1.97
N VAL A 172 -7.22 -14.22 2.16
CA VAL A 172 -7.91 -13.23 1.32
C VAL A 172 -8.37 -12.06 2.17
N LYS A 173 -8.00 -10.84 1.76
CA LYS A 173 -8.36 -9.58 2.45
C LYS A 173 -9.17 -8.68 1.50
N PRO A 174 -10.50 -8.58 1.66
CA PRO A 174 -11.34 -7.70 0.84
C PRO A 174 -11.01 -6.22 1.07
N THR A 175 -10.88 -5.44 -0.01
CA THR A 175 -10.49 -4.02 0.05
C THR A 175 -11.54 -3.14 0.71
N ASP A 176 -12.81 -3.56 0.71
CA ASP A 176 -13.89 -2.80 1.36
C ASP A 176 -14.15 -3.25 2.81
N GLU A 177 -13.35 -4.17 3.34
CA GLU A 177 -13.41 -4.66 4.72
C GLU A 177 -12.18 -4.25 5.54
N GLU A 178 -11.25 -3.48 4.97
CA GLU A 178 -10.07 -2.97 5.68
C GLU A 178 -10.44 -1.90 6.75
N PRO A 179 -9.49 -1.46 7.61
CA PRO A 179 -9.79 -0.43 8.61
C PRO A 179 -10.37 0.85 7.98
N PHE A 180 -11.45 1.34 8.57
CA PHE A 180 -12.28 2.47 8.11
C PHE A 180 -13.13 2.23 6.85
N ALA A 181 -13.00 1.08 6.19
CA ALA A 181 -13.79 0.78 5.00
C ALA A 181 -15.27 0.53 5.31
N PRO A 182 -16.18 0.73 4.34
CA PRO A 182 -17.63 0.69 4.56
C PRO A 182 -18.12 -0.64 5.15
N ASN A 183 -17.49 -1.76 4.77
CA ASN A 183 -17.88 -3.10 5.18
C ASN A 183 -16.93 -3.71 6.21
N ASN A 184 -16.13 -2.90 6.91
CA ASN A 184 -15.25 -3.38 7.97
C ASN A 184 -16.05 -4.20 9.01
N PRO A 185 -15.67 -5.46 9.26
CA PRO A 185 -16.49 -6.37 10.06
C PRO A 185 -16.10 -6.35 11.55
N LYS A 186 -15.17 -5.47 11.94
CA LYS A 186 -14.71 -5.22 13.32
C LYS A 186 -15.31 -3.94 13.90
N GLY A 187 -16.14 -3.21 13.15
CA GLY A 187 -16.78 -1.98 13.59
C GLY A 187 -15.94 -0.72 13.38
N PHE A 188 -14.71 -0.84 12.87
CA PHE A 188 -13.90 0.31 12.43
C PHE A 188 -14.40 0.80 11.06
N VAL A 189 -15.64 1.26 11.00
CA VAL A 189 -16.27 1.85 9.81
C VAL A 189 -16.23 3.37 9.90
N GLY A 190 -16.52 4.06 8.80
CA GLY A 190 -16.78 5.50 8.83
C GLY A 190 -16.18 6.31 7.69
N LYS A 191 -15.49 5.67 6.75
CA LYS A 191 -14.94 6.32 5.55
C LYS A 191 -15.40 5.61 4.28
N THR A 192 -15.53 6.36 3.20
CA THR A 192 -15.76 5.79 1.87
C THR A 192 -14.42 5.39 1.23
N LEU A 193 -14.46 4.47 0.26
CA LEU A 193 -13.27 4.10 -0.50
C LEU A 193 -12.66 5.34 -1.19
N GLY A 194 -11.33 5.45 -1.15
CA GLY A 194 -10.57 6.58 -1.69
C GLY A 194 -10.37 7.75 -0.73
N GLN A 195 -10.94 7.74 0.47
CA GLN A 195 -10.60 8.72 1.53
C GLN A 195 -9.28 8.34 2.23
N PRO A 196 -8.58 9.28 2.89
CA PRO A 196 -7.38 8.95 3.69
C PRO A 196 -7.64 7.86 4.73
N GLY A 197 -6.81 6.82 4.78
CA GLY A 197 -6.99 5.64 5.62
C GLY A 197 -6.41 5.77 7.03
N LEU A 198 -5.84 4.67 7.53
CA LEU A 198 -5.13 4.60 8.81
C LEU A 198 -3.84 5.44 8.75
N LYS A 199 -3.05 5.26 7.69
CA LYS A 199 -1.98 6.16 7.28
C LYS A 199 -2.58 7.18 6.31
N ARG A 200 -2.32 8.48 6.47
CA ARG A 200 -3.04 9.51 5.69
C ARG A 200 -2.70 9.44 4.19
N SER A 201 -1.49 9.01 3.88
CA SER A 201 -0.97 8.81 2.52
C SER A 201 -1.34 7.45 1.89
N VAL A 202 -2.10 6.61 2.60
CA VAL A 202 -2.67 5.35 2.09
C VAL A 202 -4.18 5.44 2.19
N ARG A 203 -4.88 5.44 1.05
CA ARG A 203 -6.34 5.63 1.06
C ARG A 203 -7.07 4.33 1.38
N VAL A 204 -8.27 4.46 1.93
CA VAL A 204 -9.17 3.34 2.20
C VAL A 204 -9.50 2.64 0.89
N GLY A 205 -9.37 1.31 0.86
CA GLY A 205 -9.56 0.44 -0.30
C GLY A 205 -8.29 0.18 -1.11
N GLU A 206 -7.15 0.76 -0.72
CA GLU A 206 -5.91 0.66 -1.49
C GLU A 206 -4.93 -0.41 -0.97
N THR A 207 -5.18 -1.00 0.21
CA THR A 207 -4.23 -1.97 0.81
C THR A 207 -4.04 -3.20 -0.09
N GLY A 208 -5.09 -3.65 -0.77
CA GLY A 208 -5.07 -4.89 -1.56
C GLY A 208 -4.11 -4.87 -2.75
N PHE A 209 -4.02 -3.77 -3.50
CA PHE A 209 -3.08 -3.70 -4.63
C PHE A 209 -1.64 -3.45 -4.17
N ARG A 210 -1.44 -2.87 -2.98
CA ARG A 210 -0.11 -2.64 -2.40
C ARG A 210 0.56 -3.95 -2.00
N GLU A 211 -0.24 -4.90 -1.50
CA GLU A 211 0.20 -6.30 -1.29
C GLU A 211 0.70 -6.95 -2.59
N VAL A 212 0.01 -6.71 -3.70
CA VAL A 212 0.43 -7.19 -5.03
C VAL A 212 1.68 -6.48 -5.51
N ALA A 213 1.79 -5.17 -5.29
CA ALA A 213 2.96 -4.39 -5.67
C ALA A 213 4.23 -4.90 -4.96
N ALA A 214 4.14 -5.21 -3.66
CA ALA A 214 5.26 -5.79 -2.92
C ALA A 214 5.72 -7.13 -3.51
N TYR A 215 4.78 -8.00 -3.90
CA TYR A 215 5.10 -9.27 -4.57
C TYR A 215 5.74 -9.06 -5.96
N LEU A 216 5.23 -8.13 -6.75
CA LEU A 216 5.76 -7.84 -8.09
C LEU A 216 7.15 -7.19 -8.05
N LEU A 217 7.46 -6.43 -7.00
CA LEU A 217 8.77 -5.80 -6.80
C LEU A 217 9.80 -6.74 -6.18
N ASP A 218 9.39 -7.90 -5.67
CA ASP A 218 10.27 -8.93 -5.11
C ASP A 218 10.83 -9.85 -6.20
N TYR A 219 11.79 -9.33 -6.97
CA TYR A 219 12.41 -10.06 -8.07
C TYR A 219 13.08 -11.35 -7.58
N ASP A 220 12.87 -12.43 -8.35
CA ASP A 220 13.37 -13.77 -8.05
C ASP A 220 13.03 -14.28 -6.63
N HIS A 221 11.99 -13.70 -6.01
CA HIS A 221 11.60 -13.97 -4.63
C HIS A 221 12.73 -13.71 -3.63
N PHE A 222 13.54 -12.67 -3.86
CA PHE A 222 14.70 -12.34 -3.04
C PHE A 222 14.36 -12.14 -1.56
N ALA A 223 13.30 -11.37 -1.27
CA ALA A 223 12.73 -11.16 0.06
C ALA A 223 11.75 -12.27 0.50
N ASN A 224 11.37 -13.16 -0.41
CA ASN A 224 10.46 -14.28 -0.19
C ASN A 224 9.02 -13.85 0.12
N VAL A 225 8.51 -12.80 -0.56
CA VAL A 225 7.11 -12.40 -0.46
C VAL A 225 6.22 -13.50 -1.06
N PRO A 226 5.21 -14.02 -0.32
CA PRO A 226 4.35 -15.07 -0.84
C PRO A 226 3.60 -14.63 -2.11
N PRO A 227 3.35 -15.55 -3.07
CA PRO A 227 2.54 -15.29 -4.26
C PRO A 227 1.24 -14.55 -3.93
N THR A 228 1.10 -13.37 -4.50
CA THR A 228 -0.01 -12.46 -4.22
C THR A 228 -0.60 -11.90 -5.50
N ALA A 229 -1.92 -11.92 -5.63
CA ALA A 229 -2.65 -11.33 -6.75
C ALA A 229 -3.90 -10.58 -6.28
N LEU A 230 -4.39 -9.66 -7.10
CA LEU A 230 -5.69 -9.04 -6.89
C LEU A 230 -6.76 -9.92 -7.52
N VAL A 231 -7.82 -10.23 -6.77
CA VAL A 231 -8.92 -11.07 -7.25
C VAL A 231 -10.27 -10.40 -7.07
N LYS A 232 -11.19 -10.69 -7.98
CA LYS A 232 -12.61 -10.54 -7.77
C LYS A 232 -13.08 -11.86 -7.22
N ILE A 233 -13.70 -11.84 -6.06
CA ILE A 233 -14.14 -13.05 -5.38
C ILE A 233 -15.58 -12.93 -4.91
N THR A 234 -16.36 -14.00 -5.08
CA THR A 234 -17.77 -14.06 -4.72
C THR A 234 -18.02 -15.16 -3.71
N HIS A 235 -18.41 -14.76 -2.51
CA HIS A 235 -18.77 -15.72 -1.46
C HIS A 235 -19.80 -15.13 -0.50
N SER A 236 -20.51 -16.00 0.24
CA SER A 236 -21.48 -15.58 1.25
C SER A 236 -20.86 -15.25 2.62
N VAL A 237 -19.56 -15.54 2.80
CA VAL A 237 -18.82 -15.30 4.06
C VAL A 237 -18.44 -13.84 4.25
N PHE A 238 -18.34 -13.08 3.15
CA PHE A 238 -17.91 -11.70 3.18
C PHE A 238 -18.92 -10.80 3.88
N ASN A 239 -18.39 -9.81 4.59
CA ASN A 239 -19.19 -8.91 5.37
C ASN A 239 -19.78 -7.81 4.48
N VAL A 240 -21.05 -7.47 4.72
CA VAL A 240 -21.70 -6.30 4.16
C VAL A 240 -22.50 -5.65 5.27
N ASN A 241 -22.16 -4.41 5.58
CA ASN A 241 -22.90 -3.60 6.55
C ASN A 241 -24.14 -3.05 5.83
N ASP A 242 -25.32 -3.39 6.33
CA ASP A 242 -26.59 -3.05 5.69
C ASP A 242 -27.10 -1.70 6.23
N ASP A 243 -27.37 -0.73 5.35
CA ASP A 243 -27.82 0.63 5.69
C ASP A 243 -29.35 0.72 5.94
N GLY A 244 -29.98 -0.41 6.30
CA GLY A 244 -31.34 -0.42 6.83
C GLY A 244 -32.45 -0.94 5.91
N MET A 245 -32.21 -1.96 5.08
CA MET A 245 -33.30 -2.69 4.41
C MET A 245 -33.21 -4.21 4.50
N SER A 246 -33.81 -4.73 5.58
CA SER A 246 -34.83 -5.79 5.57
C SER A 246 -34.56 -6.94 6.54
N GLY A 247 -35.53 -7.12 7.45
CA GLY A 247 -35.70 -8.35 8.20
C GLY A 247 -36.09 -9.54 7.32
N ASN A 248 -35.88 -10.73 7.89
CA ASN A 248 -36.56 -11.98 7.54
C ASN A 248 -36.61 -12.36 6.05
N ASN A 249 -35.44 -12.65 5.46
CA ASN A 249 -35.20 -13.84 4.63
C ASN A 249 -33.74 -13.88 4.16
N ARG A 250 -32.83 -14.26 5.06
CA ARG A 250 -31.41 -14.50 4.72
C ARG A 250 -31.27 -15.81 3.91
N LYS A 251 -31.73 -15.83 2.65
CA LYS A 251 -31.04 -16.68 1.67
C LYS A 251 -29.56 -16.26 1.71
N LYS A 252 -28.61 -17.20 1.78
CA LYS A 252 -27.16 -16.91 1.76
C LYS A 252 -26.84 -16.10 0.50
N LYS A 253 -26.92 -14.77 0.58
CA LYS A 253 -26.64 -13.86 -0.52
C LYS A 253 -25.12 -13.85 -0.67
N CYS A 254 -24.62 -14.24 -1.84
CA CYS A 254 -23.20 -14.11 -2.13
C CYS A 254 -22.89 -12.66 -2.49
N PHE A 255 -21.72 -12.19 -2.06
CA PHE A 255 -21.25 -10.83 -2.33
C PHE A 255 -19.95 -10.90 -3.12
N SER A 256 -19.87 -10.10 -4.17
CA SER A 256 -18.65 -9.92 -4.96
C SER A 256 -17.80 -8.82 -4.33
N LYS A 257 -16.51 -9.11 -4.13
CA LYS A 257 -15.53 -8.21 -3.52
C LYS A 257 -14.26 -8.18 -4.37
N ILE A 258 -13.53 -7.07 -4.34
CA ILE A 258 -12.13 -7.00 -4.76
C ILE A 258 -11.29 -7.29 -3.53
N ALA A 259 -10.28 -8.16 -3.65
CA ALA A 259 -9.48 -8.58 -2.52
C ALA A 259 -8.03 -8.86 -2.94
N SER A 260 -7.08 -8.67 -2.02
CA SER A 260 -5.78 -9.34 -2.16
C SER A 260 -5.96 -10.83 -1.85
N PHE A 261 -5.36 -11.67 -2.67
CA PHE A 261 -5.29 -13.12 -2.53
C PHE A 261 -3.82 -13.49 -2.43
N GLN A 262 -3.38 -13.87 -1.24
CA GLN A 262 -2.00 -14.22 -0.95
C GLN A 262 -1.92 -15.68 -0.54
N GLN A 263 -0.88 -16.39 -0.98
CA GLN A 263 -0.61 -17.74 -0.55
C GLN A 263 -0.46 -17.79 0.98
N PHE A 264 -1.16 -18.74 1.61
CA PHE A 264 -0.96 -19.01 3.03
C PHE A 264 0.33 -19.81 3.23
N ILE A 265 1.21 -19.32 4.11
CA ILE A 265 2.45 -20.00 4.48
C ILE A 265 2.27 -20.65 5.84
N VAL A 266 2.41 -21.97 5.90
CA VAL A 266 2.48 -22.71 7.16
C VAL A 266 3.74 -22.27 7.89
N HIS A 267 3.57 -21.81 9.13
CA HIS A 267 4.61 -21.25 9.97
C HIS A 267 4.40 -21.70 11.41
N ASP A 268 5.44 -21.56 12.24
CA ASP A 268 5.41 -21.98 13.64
C ASP A 268 5.01 -20.83 14.58
N PHE A 269 5.45 -19.61 14.28
CA PHE A 269 5.22 -18.39 15.05
C PHE A 269 5.51 -17.15 14.19
N ASP A 270 5.18 -15.97 14.67
CA ASP A 270 5.69 -14.71 14.13
C ASP A 270 6.96 -14.26 14.89
N ALA A 271 7.67 -13.25 14.36
CA ALA A 271 8.95 -12.83 14.92
C ALA A 271 8.83 -12.16 16.29
N SER A 272 7.63 -11.76 16.75
CA SER A 272 7.44 -11.21 18.11
C SER A 272 7.53 -12.28 19.19
N ASP A 273 7.19 -13.53 18.85
CA ASP A 273 7.24 -14.68 19.74
C ASP A 273 8.59 -15.43 19.68
N HIS A 274 9.58 -14.92 18.92
CA HIS A 274 10.88 -15.55 18.74
C HIS A 274 12.06 -14.62 18.99
N GLY A 275 13.11 -15.14 19.62
CA GLY A 275 14.35 -14.39 19.82
C GLY A 275 15.04 -14.09 18.47
N THR A 276 15.36 -12.82 18.23
CA THR A 276 15.93 -12.34 16.96
C THR A 276 17.31 -12.92 16.64
N SER A 277 18.03 -13.45 17.63
CA SER A 277 19.38 -14.00 17.48
C SER A 277 19.51 -15.19 16.51
N SER A 278 18.42 -15.91 16.23
CA SER A 278 18.44 -17.03 15.29
C SER A 278 18.20 -16.64 13.83
N PHE A 279 17.81 -15.39 13.58
CA PHE A 279 17.50 -14.93 12.23
C PHE A 279 18.79 -14.77 11.44
N SER A 280 18.84 -15.36 10.25
CA SER A 280 20.01 -15.20 9.37
C SER A 280 20.13 -13.74 8.93
N VAL A 281 21.37 -13.26 8.80
CA VAL A 281 21.66 -11.92 8.27
C VAL A 281 20.99 -11.71 6.91
N SER A 282 21.12 -12.67 6.00
CA SER A 282 20.60 -12.51 4.65
C SER A 282 19.07 -12.40 4.60
N ASN A 283 18.32 -13.19 5.38
CA ASN A 283 16.85 -13.01 5.45
C ASN A 283 16.46 -11.61 5.93
N VAL A 284 17.15 -11.08 6.95
CA VAL A 284 16.88 -9.72 7.45
C VAL A 284 17.22 -8.67 6.39
N HIS A 285 18.36 -8.84 5.71
CA HIS A 285 18.80 -7.95 4.64
C HIS A 285 17.83 -7.93 3.46
N ARG A 286 17.45 -9.10 2.95
CA ARG A 286 16.54 -9.26 1.82
C ARG A 286 15.19 -8.58 2.07
N ILE A 287 14.63 -8.78 3.26
CA ILE A 287 13.38 -8.15 3.69
C ILE A 287 13.55 -6.63 3.82
N GLY A 288 14.63 -6.18 4.48
CA GLY A 288 14.90 -4.76 4.65
C GLY A 288 15.15 -4.03 3.33
N ILE A 289 15.81 -4.66 2.36
CA ILE A 289 16.02 -4.14 1.00
C ILE A 289 14.67 -3.85 0.33
N LEU A 290 13.72 -4.81 0.40
CA LEU A 290 12.38 -4.61 -0.14
C LEU A 290 11.64 -3.50 0.62
N ASP A 291 11.61 -3.56 1.95
CA ASP A 291 10.90 -2.59 2.81
C ASP A 291 11.39 -1.16 2.61
N VAL A 292 12.70 -0.95 2.41
CA VAL A 292 13.28 0.35 2.07
C VAL A 292 12.75 0.84 0.72
N ARG A 293 12.79 0.00 -0.34
CA ARG A 293 12.31 0.39 -1.68
C ARG A 293 10.85 0.81 -1.68
N ILE A 294 10.01 0.06 -0.98
CA ILE A 294 8.56 0.29 -0.94
C ILE A 294 8.15 1.28 0.16
N LEU A 295 9.10 1.82 0.94
CA LEU A 295 8.85 2.65 2.12
C LEU A 295 7.74 2.06 3.01
N ASN A 296 8.00 0.86 3.55
CA ASN A 296 7.02 0.18 4.40
C ASN A 296 6.80 0.95 5.71
N THR A 297 5.56 1.37 5.96
CA THR A 297 5.22 2.18 7.14
C THR A 297 4.73 1.35 8.34
N ASP A 298 4.76 0.02 8.22
CA ASP A 298 4.23 -0.91 9.23
C ASP A 298 4.97 -2.26 9.25
N ARG A 299 6.30 -2.29 9.04
CA ARG A 299 7.07 -3.54 9.24
C ARG A 299 7.37 -3.75 10.72
N HIS A 300 6.44 -4.40 11.43
CA HIS A 300 6.65 -4.86 12.80
C HIS A 300 6.94 -6.38 12.87
N ALA A 301 7.41 -6.88 14.01
CA ALA A 301 7.75 -8.30 14.19
C ALA A 301 6.58 -9.26 13.88
N GLY A 302 5.33 -8.87 14.21
CA GLY A 302 4.13 -9.65 13.86
C GLY A 302 3.86 -9.80 12.35
N ASN A 303 4.50 -9.01 11.49
CA ASN A 303 4.38 -9.08 10.02
C ASN A 303 5.50 -9.93 9.40
N LEU A 304 6.24 -10.67 10.23
CA LEU A 304 7.32 -11.55 9.81
C LEU A 304 7.04 -12.94 10.35
N LEU A 305 6.63 -13.85 9.47
CA LEU A 305 6.40 -15.23 9.83
C LEU A 305 7.74 -15.94 9.98
N VAL A 306 7.81 -16.84 10.95
CA VAL A 306 8.99 -17.67 11.19
C VAL A 306 8.64 -19.14 11.02
N ARG A 307 9.39 -19.81 10.14
CA ARG A 307 9.26 -21.24 9.88
C ARG A 307 10.54 -21.96 10.27
N LYS A 308 10.43 -23.00 11.08
CA LYS A 308 11.56 -23.86 11.45
C LYS A 308 11.95 -24.72 10.25
N VAL A 309 13.22 -24.66 9.89
CA VAL A 309 13.79 -25.57 8.89
C VAL A 309 14.40 -26.76 9.62
N ASN A 310 13.80 -27.94 9.46
CA ASN A 310 14.26 -29.18 10.10
C ASN A 310 15.50 -29.71 9.38
N ASP A 311 16.65 -29.08 9.59
CA ASP A 311 17.91 -29.47 8.99
C ASP A 311 18.62 -30.54 9.87
N GLY A 312 18.04 -31.74 9.90
CA GLY A 312 18.72 -33.02 10.14
C GLY A 312 19.77 -33.14 11.26
N GLY A 313 19.66 -32.38 12.36
CA GLY A 313 20.55 -32.51 13.52
C GLY A 313 21.81 -31.63 13.54
N LYS A 314 21.88 -30.55 12.74
CA LYS A 314 22.92 -29.52 12.94
C LYS A 314 22.62 -28.67 14.17
N LEU A 315 23.67 -28.35 14.93
CA LEU A 315 23.59 -27.50 16.12
C LEU A 315 23.25 -26.05 15.70
N GLY A 316 22.04 -25.61 16.04
CA GLY A 316 21.49 -24.30 15.66
C GLY A 316 20.22 -24.48 14.84
N GLN A 317 19.07 -24.11 15.42
CA GLN A 317 17.79 -24.17 14.72
C GLN A 317 17.76 -23.05 13.68
N GLN A 318 18.01 -23.40 12.41
CA GLN A 318 17.84 -22.45 11.32
C GLN A 318 16.34 -22.20 11.11
N VAL A 319 16.00 -20.92 11.00
CA VAL A 319 14.64 -20.46 10.76
C VAL A 319 14.62 -19.62 9.51
N GLU A 320 13.52 -19.73 8.78
CA GLU A 320 13.22 -18.92 7.62
C GLU A 320 12.27 -17.79 8.03
N LEU A 321 12.53 -16.59 7.52
CA LEU A 321 11.64 -15.45 7.67
C LEU A 321 10.86 -15.24 6.38
N ILE A 322 9.55 -15.01 6.51
CA ILE A 322 8.67 -14.71 5.40
C ILE A 322 7.92 -13.40 5.70
N PRO A 323 8.13 -12.33 4.90
CA PRO A 323 7.42 -11.08 5.06
C PRO A 323 5.99 -11.19 4.55
N ILE A 324 5.05 -10.73 5.35
CA ILE A 324 3.63 -10.62 4.99
C ILE A 324 3.12 -9.20 5.30
N ASP A 325 1.87 -8.93 4.92
CA ASP A 325 1.15 -7.70 5.28
C ASP A 325 1.83 -6.40 4.81
N HIS A 326 1.89 -6.21 3.50
CA HIS A 326 2.45 -5.02 2.85
C HIS A 326 1.38 -3.96 2.53
N GLY A 327 0.19 -4.04 3.15
CA GLY A 327 -0.93 -3.16 2.85
C GLY A 327 -0.64 -1.67 3.07
N LEU A 328 0.36 -1.33 3.90
CA LEU A 328 0.75 0.04 4.25
C LEU A 328 2.13 0.45 3.67
N CYS A 329 2.49 -0.08 2.49
CA CYS A 329 3.66 0.37 1.72
C CYS A 329 3.27 1.33 0.57
N LEU A 330 4.27 1.93 -0.08
CA LEU A 330 4.19 2.84 -1.23
C LEU A 330 3.32 4.09 -1.01
N PRO A 331 3.45 4.82 0.11
CA PRO A 331 2.60 5.96 0.43
C PRO A 331 2.66 7.07 -0.64
N GLU A 332 1.62 7.92 -0.70
CA GLU A 332 1.56 9.11 -1.58
C GLU A 332 2.60 10.19 -1.28
N SER A 333 3.12 10.20 -0.06
CA SER A 333 4.06 11.17 0.45
C SER A 333 5.05 10.45 1.34
N LEU A 334 6.21 11.06 1.58
CA LEU A 334 7.11 10.54 2.61
C LEU A 334 6.41 10.63 3.96
N GLU A 335 6.08 9.45 4.48
CA GLU A 335 5.67 9.22 5.87
C GLU A 335 6.83 8.58 6.61
N ASP A 336 6.80 8.68 7.94
CA ASP A 336 7.77 7.99 8.79
C ASP A 336 7.60 6.47 8.63
N PRO A 337 8.60 5.76 8.09
CA PRO A 337 8.52 4.32 7.97
C PRO A 337 8.66 3.66 9.35
N TYR A 338 8.16 2.44 9.48
CA TYR A 338 8.38 1.63 10.67
C TYR A 338 9.11 0.35 10.30
N PHE A 339 10.34 0.23 10.75
CA PHE A 339 11.23 -0.88 10.43
C PHE A 339 11.71 -1.56 11.72
N GLU A 340 11.06 -2.65 12.13
CA GLU A 340 11.47 -3.42 13.31
C GLU A 340 12.92 -3.93 13.21
N TRP A 341 13.31 -4.39 12.01
CA TRP A 341 14.63 -4.96 11.76
C TRP A 341 15.78 -3.98 11.99
N ILE A 342 15.53 -2.68 12.05
CA ILE A 342 16.56 -1.66 12.32
C ILE A 342 17.23 -1.90 13.68
N HIS A 343 16.48 -2.46 14.63
CA HIS A 343 16.92 -2.76 15.98
C HIS A 343 17.62 -4.11 16.11
N TRP A 344 17.60 -4.93 15.06
CA TRP A 344 18.20 -6.25 15.09
C TRP A 344 19.70 -6.17 14.76
N PRO A 345 20.57 -6.92 15.47
CA PRO A 345 22.01 -6.88 15.23
C PRO A 345 22.41 -7.20 13.78
N GLN A 346 21.62 -8.05 13.12
CA GLN A 346 21.79 -8.44 11.73
C GLN A 346 21.83 -7.23 10.80
N ALA A 347 20.96 -6.24 10.98
CA ALA A 347 20.88 -5.07 10.11
C ALA A 347 22.14 -4.17 10.19
N SER A 348 22.95 -4.30 11.24
CA SER A 348 24.22 -3.58 11.39
C SER A 348 25.41 -4.28 10.74
N ILE A 349 25.18 -5.42 10.08
CA ILE A 349 26.21 -6.16 9.34
C ILE A 349 26.25 -5.61 7.91
N PRO A 350 27.44 -5.47 7.29
CA PRO A 350 27.55 -5.05 5.89
C PRO A 350 26.79 -6.01 4.96
N PHE A 351 26.25 -5.46 3.86
CA PHE A 351 25.68 -6.27 2.80
C PHE A 351 26.73 -7.24 2.22
N SER A 352 26.27 -8.43 1.84
CA SER A 352 27.06 -9.37 1.04
C SER A 352 27.16 -8.91 -0.42
N GLU A 353 28.11 -9.48 -1.18
CA GLU A 353 28.26 -9.21 -2.62
C GLU A 353 26.97 -9.51 -3.39
N ASP A 354 26.34 -10.66 -3.13
CA ASP A 354 25.05 -11.04 -3.74
C ASP A 354 23.94 -10.00 -3.47
N GLU A 355 23.90 -9.43 -2.26
CA GLU A 355 22.93 -8.40 -1.89
C GLU A 355 23.22 -7.06 -2.56
N LEU A 356 24.51 -6.70 -2.71
CA LEU A 356 24.92 -5.48 -3.42
C LEU A 356 24.64 -5.60 -4.92
N ASP A 357 24.94 -6.74 -5.54
CA ASP A 357 24.64 -7.02 -6.94
C ASP A 357 23.13 -6.96 -7.20
N TYR A 358 22.33 -7.54 -6.30
CA TYR A 358 20.87 -7.43 -6.37
C TYR A 358 20.44 -5.96 -6.33
N ILE A 359 20.90 -5.17 -5.34
CA ILE A 359 20.57 -3.74 -5.21
C ILE A 359 21.01 -2.96 -6.47
N GLU A 360 22.20 -3.23 -6.98
CA GLU A 360 22.75 -2.58 -8.18
C GLU A 360 21.94 -2.91 -9.44
N SER A 361 21.31 -4.09 -9.52
CA SER A 361 20.48 -4.46 -10.68
C SER A 361 19.10 -3.77 -10.73
N LEU A 362 18.59 -3.24 -9.61
CA LEU A 362 17.24 -2.67 -9.52
C LEU A 362 17.07 -1.42 -10.40
N ASP A 363 16.00 -1.37 -11.22
CA ASP A 363 15.67 -0.20 -12.03
C ASP A 363 14.32 0.40 -11.63
N PRO A 364 14.29 1.54 -10.91
CA PRO A 364 13.05 2.15 -10.46
C PRO A 364 12.13 2.63 -11.58
N TYR A 365 12.65 2.93 -12.77
CA TYR A 365 11.84 3.39 -13.90
C TYR A 365 11.15 2.22 -14.57
N GLN A 366 11.84 1.10 -14.74
CA GLN A 366 11.23 -0.15 -15.20
C GLN A 366 10.20 -0.68 -14.19
N ASP A 367 10.51 -0.62 -12.89
CA ASP A 367 9.58 -0.96 -11.82
C ASP A 367 8.30 -0.12 -11.90
N SER A 368 8.44 1.20 -12.09
CA SER A 368 7.30 2.11 -12.19
C SER A 368 6.44 1.82 -13.42
N GLU A 369 7.06 1.55 -14.58
CA GLU A 369 6.34 1.16 -15.80
C GLU A 369 5.63 -0.19 -15.64
N MET A 370 6.27 -1.16 -14.99
CA MET A 370 5.66 -2.44 -14.68
C MET A 370 4.41 -2.24 -13.80
N LEU A 371 4.52 -1.46 -12.72
CA LEU A 371 3.38 -1.20 -11.83
C LEU A 371 2.26 -0.40 -12.53
N ARG A 372 2.57 0.58 -13.38
CA ARG A 372 1.54 1.25 -14.21
C ARG A 372 0.78 0.27 -15.09
N ASN A 373 1.48 -0.73 -15.62
CA ASN A 373 0.90 -1.70 -16.53
C ASN A 373 0.06 -2.77 -15.81
N GLU A 374 0.52 -3.25 -14.66
CA GLU A 374 -0.11 -4.35 -13.91
C GLU A 374 -1.11 -3.86 -12.86
N LEU A 375 -0.83 -2.72 -12.22
CA LEU A 375 -1.62 -2.11 -11.15
C LEU A 375 -1.99 -0.66 -11.52
N PRO A 376 -2.80 -0.43 -12.55
CA PRO A 376 -3.09 0.91 -13.06
C PRO A 376 -3.88 1.81 -12.09
N MET A 377 -4.34 1.26 -10.96
CA MET A 377 -4.90 2.03 -9.86
C MET A 377 -3.84 2.72 -8.98
N ILE A 378 -2.57 2.33 -9.11
CA ILE A 378 -1.47 2.98 -8.40
C ILE A 378 -1.30 4.41 -8.90
N ARG A 379 -1.05 5.33 -7.98
CA ARG A 379 -1.01 6.76 -8.24
C ARG A 379 0.43 7.19 -8.46
N GLU A 380 0.63 8.21 -9.30
CA GLU A 380 1.98 8.63 -9.71
C GLU A 380 2.85 9.04 -8.52
N ALA A 381 2.24 9.63 -7.49
CA ALA A 381 2.93 9.97 -6.26
C ALA A 381 3.58 8.75 -5.57
N CYS A 382 2.91 7.59 -5.58
CA CYS A 382 3.44 6.34 -5.01
C CYS A 382 4.65 5.82 -5.82
N LEU A 383 4.60 5.95 -7.15
CA LEU A 383 5.69 5.55 -8.05
C LEU A 383 6.91 6.47 -7.91
N ARG A 384 6.68 7.76 -7.66
CA ARG A 384 7.73 8.73 -7.33
C ARG A 384 8.41 8.38 -6.00
N VAL A 385 7.66 7.98 -4.98
CA VAL A 385 8.22 7.48 -3.71
C VAL A 385 9.07 6.22 -3.94
N LEU A 386 8.57 5.23 -4.68
CA LEU A 386 9.33 4.02 -5.05
C LEU A 386 10.65 4.38 -5.75
N THR A 387 10.59 5.30 -6.71
CA THR A 387 11.75 5.74 -7.48
C THR A 387 12.79 6.40 -6.58
N LEU A 388 12.34 7.32 -5.73
CA LEU A 388 13.19 8.03 -4.77
C LEU A 388 13.87 7.07 -3.80
N CYS A 389 13.11 6.18 -3.17
CA CYS A 389 13.62 5.23 -2.18
C CYS A 389 14.57 4.20 -2.79
N THR A 390 14.32 3.75 -4.02
CA THR A 390 15.23 2.84 -4.74
C THR A 390 16.54 3.54 -5.11
N ILE A 391 16.50 4.79 -5.59
CA ILE A 391 17.72 5.58 -5.85
C ILE A 391 18.51 5.78 -4.55
N PHE A 392 17.82 6.12 -3.46
CA PHE A 392 18.42 6.29 -2.14
C PHE A 392 19.13 5.02 -1.67
N LEU A 393 18.46 3.87 -1.71
CA LEU A 393 19.01 2.57 -1.35
C LEU A 393 20.28 2.26 -2.16
N LYS A 394 20.22 2.40 -3.48
CA LYS A 394 21.34 2.10 -4.38
C LYS A 394 22.57 2.93 -4.06
N GLN A 395 22.41 4.24 -3.89
CA GLN A 395 23.54 5.12 -3.60
C GLN A 395 24.10 4.89 -2.19
N ALA A 396 23.23 4.70 -1.18
CA ALA A 396 23.66 4.46 0.19
C ALA A 396 24.39 3.10 0.34
N ALA A 397 23.83 2.03 -0.22
CA ALA A 397 24.46 0.70 -0.21
C ALA A 397 25.76 0.68 -1.02
N GLY A 398 25.79 1.29 -2.22
CA GLY A 398 27.01 1.41 -3.02
C GLY A 398 28.11 2.27 -2.37
N PHE A 399 27.74 3.16 -1.45
CA PHE A 399 28.70 3.90 -0.63
C PHE A 399 29.23 3.09 0.58
N GLY A 400 28.59 1.97 0.89
CA GLY A 400 28.99 1.04 1.95
C GLY A 400 28.21 1.17 3.26
N LEU A 401 27.05 1.84 3.27
CA LEU A 401 26.18 1.84 4.47
C LEU A 401 25.54 0.46 4.66
N CYS A 402 25.44 0.03 5.91
CA CYS A 402 24.65 -1.15 6.27
C CYS A 402 23.16 -0.86 6.31
N LEU A 403 22.33 -1.90 6.32
CA LEU A 403 20.87 -1.78 6.31
C LEU A 403 20.34 -0.91 7.46
N ALA A 404 20.90 -1.04 8.66
CA ALA A 404 20.51 -0.25 9.83
C ALA A 404 20.78 1.25 9.62
N GLU A 405 21.93 1.62 9.05
CA GLU A 405 22.26 3.03 8.78
C GLU A 405 21.32 3.64 7.74
N ILE A 406 20.97 2.86 6.71
CA ILE A 406 19.99 3.26 5.69
C ILE A 406 18.62 3.46 6.35
N GLY A 407 18.16 2.52 7.17
CA GLY A 407 16.92 2.65 7.92
C GLY A 407 16.91 3.87 8.84
N GLU A 408 18.01 4.14 9.54
CA GLU A 408 18.13 5.26 10.49
C GLU A 408 18.02 6.61 9.77
N MET A 409 18.57 6.72 8.55
CA MET A 409 18.43 7.92 7.73
C MET A 409 16.99 8.16 7.24
N MET A 410 16.17 7.10 7.15
CA MET A 410 14.79 7.18 6.67
C MET A 410 13.78 7.44 7.79
N THR A 411 14.04 6.93 9.01
CA THR A 411 13.18 7.07 10.18
C THR A 411 13.38 8.40 10.90
N ARG A 412 12.30 8.99 11.42
CA ARG A 412 12.35 10.24 12.21
C ARG A 412 12.87 10.00 13.62
N GLU A 413 13.60 10.97 14.17
CA GLU A 413 13.96 10.96 15.58
C GLU A 413 12.85 11.61 16.43
N PHE A 414 12.29 10.86 17.38
CA PHE A 414 11.31 11.40 18.32
C PHE A 414 12.02 12.17 19.45
N ARG A 415 11.88 13.50 19.51
CA ARG A 415 12.44 14.34 20.59
C ARG A 415 11.32 15.10 21.30
N ARG A 416 11.07 14.77 22.58
CA ARG A 416 10.25 15.51 23.56
C ARG A 416 9.07 16.35 22.97
N GLY A 417 8.23 15.72 22.15
CA GLY A 417 6.97 16.31 21.68
C GLY A 417 7.01 17.04 20.34
N GLU A 418 8.15 17.12 19.66
CA GLU A 418 8.24 17.66 18.29
C GLU A 418 8.71 16.56 17.32
N GLU A 419 7.95 16.35 16.24
CA GLU A 419 8.39 15.53 15.11
C GLU A 419 9.39 16.33 14.26
N ALA A 420 10.61 15.81 14.13
CA ALA A 420 11.61 16.34 13.20
C ALA A 420 11.63 15.49 11.92
N PRO A 421 11.91 16.09 10.74
CA PRO A 421 12.08 15.33 9.50
C PRO A 421 13.28 14.37 9.61
N SER A 422 13.21 13.24 8.93
CA SER A 422 14.35 12.31 8.80
C SER A 422 15.46 12.89 7.90
N GLU A 423 16.65 12.28 7.91
CA GLU A 423 17.75 12.71 7.02
C GLU A 423 17.32 12.65 5.54
N LEU A 424 16.57 11.60 5.15
CA LEU A 424 15.98 11.49 3.81
C LEU A 424 15.03 12.65 3.51
N GLU A 425 14.12 12.98 4.43
CA GLU A 425 13.16 14.07 4.23
C GLU A 425 13.87 15.43 4.10
N VAL A 426 14.90 15.69 4.91
CA VAL A 426 15.73 16.91 4.81
C VAL A 426 16.38 17.02 3.43
N LEU A 427 17.00 15.95 2.94
CA LEU A 427 17.60 15.92 1.60
C LEU A 427 16.57 16.22 0.50
N CYS A 428 15.35 15.69 0.63
CA CYS A 428 14.28 16.00 -0.31
C CYS A 428 13.81 17.46 -0.21
N MET A 429 13.70 18.03 0.99
CA MET A 429 13.34 19.44 1.15
C MET A 429 14.38 20.36 0.50
N GLU A 430 15.67 20.05 0.65
CA GLU A 430 16.77 20.79 0.03
C GLU A 430 16.78 20.63 -1.50
N ALA A 431 16.61 19.41 -2.01
CA ALA A 431 16.52 19.14 -3.44
C ALA A 431 15.37 19.91 -4.10
N ARG A 432 14.21 19.95 -3.43
CA ARG A 432 13.04 20.73 -3.88
C ARG A 432 13.33 22.22 -3.92
N ARG A 433 14.03 22.77 -2.92
CA ARG A 433 14.44 24.18 -2.90
C ARG A 433 15.40 24.50 -4.05
N ALA A 434 16.42 23.67 -4.25
CA ALA A 434 17.42 23.85 -5.29
C ALA A 434 16.83 23.74 -6.72
N ALA A 435 15.85 22.85 -6.92
CA ALA A 435 15.13 22.74 -8.20
C ALA A 435 14.30 24.01 -8.49
N ALA A 436 13.61 24.55 -7.48
CA ALA A 436 12.84 25.78 -7.62
C ALA A 436 13.71 27.02 -7.94
N GLU A 437 14.92 27.09 -7.37
CA GLU A 437 15.90 28.15 -7.66
C GLU A 437 16.41 28.08 -9.10
N THR A 438 16.75 26.87 -9.58
CA THR A 438 17.20 26.63 -10.96
C THR A 438 16.14 27.07 -11.99
N ASN A 439 14.86 26.80 -11.71
CA ASN A 439 13.75 27.23 -12.57
C ASN A 439 13.59 28.75 -12.62
N ARG A 440 13.80 29.46 -11.51
CA ARG A 440 13.75 30.93 -11.48
C ARG A 440 14.87 31.54 -12.31
N GLU A 441 16.09 31.03 -12.19
CA GLU A 441 17.24 31.53 -12.97
C GLU A 441 17.07 31.27 -14.47
N THR A 442 16.53 30.12 -14.85
CA THR A 442 16.24 29.77 -16.25
C THR A 442 15.15 30.69 -16.85
N PHE A 443 14.16 31.08 -16.04
CA PHE A 443 13.11 32.02 -16.46
C PHE A 443 13.63 33.45 -16.62
N VAL A 444 14.62 33.87 -15.83
CA VAL A 444 15.27 35.19 -15.95
C VAL A 444 16.19 35.28 -17.17
N LEU A 445 16.78 34.16 -17.61
CA LEU A 445 17.76 34.12 -18.71
C LEU A 445 17.17 33.79 -20.10
N SER A 446 15.86 33.52 -20.21
CA SER A 446 15.22 33.27 -21.50
C SER A 446 14.98 34.60 -22.27
N PRO A 447 15.54 34.82 -23.47
CA PRO A 447 15.29 36.04 -24.23
C PRO A 447 13.86 36.00 -24.80
N LYS A 448 13.00 36.91 -24.34
CA LYS A 448 11.71 37.18 -24.98
C LYS A 448 11.95 37.59 -26.43
N THR A 449 11.59 36.72 -27.38
CA THR A 449 11.44 37.08 -28.78
C THR A 449 9.96 37.33 -29.04
N GLY A 450 9.60 38.56 -29.40
CA GLY A 450 8.27 38.93 -29.89
C GLY A 450 7.64 40.11 -29.15
N LEU A 451 7.81 41.30 -29.72
CA LEU A 451 7.15 42.55 -29.35
C LEU A 451 5.61 42.45 -29.41
N GLN A 452 4.94 42.95 -28.39
CA GLN A 452 3.87 43.92 -28.58
C GLN A 452 3.72 44.78 -27.32
N GLU A 453 3.90 46.09 -27.50
CA GLU A 453 3.63 47.14 -26.53
C GLU A 453 2.14 47.14 -26.15
N ASP A 454 1.85 47.24 -24.86
CA ASP A 454 0.84 48.18 -24.38
C ASP A 454 1.14 48.53 -22.92
N GLY A 455 1.33 49.82 -22.68
CA GLY A 455 1.86 50.37 -21.44
C GLY A 455 0.83 50.47 -20.32
N PHE A 456 1.29 50.21 -19.10
CA PHE A 456 0.75 50.83 -17.90
C PHE A 456 1.91 51.22 -16.99
N GLN A 457 2.26 52.50 -17.06
CA GLN A 457 3.23 53.18 -16.22
C GLN A 457 2.55 53.54 -14.89
N PHE A 458 3.08 53.03 -13.78
CA PHE A 458 2.96 53.72 -12.49
C PHE A 458 4.38 54.05 -12.04
N GLU A 459 4.72 55.34 -12.11
CA GLU A 459 5.89 55.92 -11.47
C GLU A 459 5.73 55.86 -9.95
N ILE A 460 6.74 55.30 -9.28
CA ILE A 460 7.00 55.60 -7.87
C ILE A 460 8.45 56.09 -7.82
N ASP A 461 8.57 57.37 -7.44
CA ASP A 461 9.81 58.13 -7.33
C ASP A 461 10.85 57.47 -6.41
N TYR A 462 12.10 57.50 -6.87
CA TYR A 462 13.29 57.19 -6.10
C TYR A 462 13.71 58.41 -5.28
N GLY A 463 13.95 58.22 -3.98
CA GLY A 463 14.72 59.14 -3.14
C GLY A 463 16.00 58.46 -2.67
N ASP A 464 17.13 58.86 -3.26
CA ASP A 464 18.49 58.52 -2.85
C ASP A 464 18.76 58.84 -1.36
N LEU A 465 19.50 57.97 -0.65
CA LEU A 465 20.87 58.29 -0.20
C LEU A 465 21.58 57.08 0.45
N GLU A 466 22.85 56.94 0.09
CA GLU A 466 23.87 55.98 0.53
C GLU A 466 24.01 55.80 2.06
N SER A 467 24.41 54.60 2.49
CA SER A 467 25.71 54.41 3.16
C SER A 467 25.97 52.94 3.49
N SER A 468 27.15 52.48 3.08
CA SER A 468 27.79 51.26 3.52
C SER A 468 28.34 51.42 4.95
N ILE A 469 28.34 50.34 5.73
CA ILE A 469 29.38 49.87 6.68
C ILE A 469 28.77 48.77 7.58
N ASN A 470 29.27 47.53 7.42
CA ASN A 470 29.21 46.43 8.40
C ASN A 470 30.20 46.75 9.55
N PRO A 471 30.04 46.26 10.81
CA PRO A 471 30.35 44.84 11.06
C PRO A 471 29.78 44.15 12.36
N THR A 472 29.71 42.80 12.27
CA THR A 472 29.96 41.75 13.31
C THR A 472 29.27 41.70 14.69
N LEU A 473 28.66 40.50 14.92
CA LEU A 473 28.70 39.62 16.11
C LEU A 473 27.83 40.00 17.35
N PRO A 474 27.74 39.15 18.41
CA PRO A 474 27.02 37.86 18.49
C PRO A 474 26.20 37.76 19.80
N PHE A 475 25.05 37.07 19.90
CA PHE A 475 24.52 36.81 21.26
C PHE A 475 23.88 35.44 21.49
N GLN A 476 24.44 34.83 22.54
CA GLN A 476 24.22 33.58 23.22
C GLN A 476 23.44 33.87 24.50
N PHE A 477 22.38 33.14 24.80
CA PHE A 477 21.78 33.02 26.13
C PHE A 477 21.08 31.65 26.16
N GLY A 478 21.15 30.81 27.19
CA GLY A 478 21.57 31.00 28.57
C GLY A 478 20.73 30.04 29.40
N ILE A 479 21.39 29.13 30.12
CA ILE A 479 20.77 28.13 30.99
C ILE A 479 20.08 28.85 32.15
N GLY A 480 18.77 28.62 32.32
CA GLY A 480 18.00 29.00 33.50
C GLY A 480 17.48 27.75 34.21
N ARG A 481 17.84 27.59 35.49
CA ARG A 481 17.42 26.50 36.39
C ARG A 481 16.24 26.93 37.28
N ASN A 482 15.47 25.92 37.70
CA ASN A 482 14.60 25.78 38.90
C ASN A 482 13.10 26.22 38.80
N PRO A 483 12.19 25.74 39.70
CA PRO A 483 12.02 24.37 40.26
C PRO A 483 10.52 23.94 40.54
N LEU A 484 10.30 22.65 40.89
CA LEU A 484 9.20 22.03 41.69
C LEU A 484 7.75 22.00 41.13
N SER A 485 7.11 20.82 40.95
CA SER A 485 6.34 20.00 41.93
C SER A 485 5.90 18.70 41.19
N LYS A 486 6.02 17.44 41.64
CA LYS A 486 5.66 16.61 42.81
C LYS A 486 4.18 16.15 42.86
N LEU A 487 4.01 14.81 42.95
CA LEU A 487 2.82 13.94 43.17
C LEU A 487 1.96 13.65 41.91
N GLU A 488 1.47 12.43 41.62
CA GLU A 488 1.21 11.23 42.45
C GLU A 488 1.27 9.94 41.59
N GLU A 489 1.68 8.82 42.20
CA GLU A 489 1.66 7.46 41.65
C GLU A 489 0.33 6.79 42.05
N GLU A 490 -0.34 6.12 41.11
CA GLU A 490 -1.43 5.17 41.42
C GLU A 490 -1.14 3.83 40.74
N ASP A 491 -0.84 2.85 41.58
CA ASP A 491 -0.79 1.41 41.32
C ASP A 491 -2.21 0.85 41.30
N GLU A 492 -2.58 0.08 40.28
CA GLU A 492 -3.65 -0.92 40.40
C GLU A 492 -3.19 -2.26 39.79
N ASN A 493 -2.96 -3.21 40.69
CA ASN A 493 -2.81 -4.63 40.41
C ASN A 493 -4.20 -5.26 40.28
N GLU A 494 -4.43 -6.04 39.22
CA GLU A 494 -5.41 -7.13 39.28
C GLU A 494 -4.81 -8.42 38.68
N GLU A 495 -4.65 -9.41 39.56
CA GLU A 495 -4.36 -10.80 39.22
C GLU A 495 -5.67 -11.50 38.83
N ASP A 496 -5.65 -12.31 37.77
CA ASP A 496 -6.73 -13.27 37.53
C ASP A 496 -6.21 -14.69 37.24
N VAL A 497 -6.83 -15.62 37.96
CA VAL A 497 -6.44 -17.02 38.15
C VAL A 497 -7.00 -17.90 37.03
N VAL A 498 -6.16 -18.75 36.41
CA VAL A 498 -6.58 -19.72 35.36
C VAL A 498 -6.62 -21.16 35.90
N ARG A 499 -7.70 -21.90 35.55
CA ARG A 499 -7.73 -23.38 35.48
C ARG A 499 -8.56 -23.88 34.27
N PRO A 500 -8.29 -25.10 33.73
CA PRO A 500 -8.22 -25.33 32.27
C PRO A 500 -9.28 -26.30 31.70
N ALA A 501 -9.57 -26.21 30.38
CA ALA A 501 -9.99 -27.35 29.55
C ALA A 501 -9.88 -27.14 28.01
N SER A 502 -9.05 -28.01 27.40
CA SER A 502 -8.98 -28.57 26.04
C SER A 502 -9.68 -27.97 24.80
N GLY A 503 -8.87 -27.69 23.76
CA GLY A 503 -9.25 -27.59 22.34
C GLY A 503 -8.21 -26.77 21.54
N LYS A 504 -7.16 -27.39 20.99
CA LYS A 504 -6.03 -26.68 20.37
C LYS A 504 -6.40 -26.08 19.00
N ILE A 505 -6.58 -24.77 18.98
CA ILE A 505 -6.44 -23.86 17.84
C ILE A 505 -5.14 -23.08 18.08
N PRO A 506 -4.27 -22.80 17.10
CA PRO A 506 -3.11 -21.94 17.32
C PRO A 506 -3.60 -20.54 17.74
N SER A 507 -3.27 -20.12 18.96
CA SER A 507 -3.57 -18.78 19.45
C SER A 507 -2.58 -17.80 18.83
N VAL A 508 -3.10 -16.79 18.16
CA VAL A 508 -2.29 -15.66 17.66
C VAL A 508 -2.18 -14.62 18.78
N SER A 509 -0.96 -14.12 18.95
CA SER A 509 -0.50 -13.17 19.96
C SER A 509 -1.23 -11.82 19.88
N ASN A 510 -1.37 -11.19 21.04
CA ASN A 510 -2.06 -9.93 21.23
C ASN A 510 -1.25 -8.74 20.71
N LEU A 511 -1.93 -7.83 20.02
CA LEU A 511 -1.45 -6.52 19.53
C LEU A 511 -0.56 -5.77 20.54
N SER A 512 0.49 -5.12 20.00
CA SER A 512 1.39 -4.23 20.74
C SER A 512 0.63 -3.11 21.45
N THR A 513 1.11 -2.77 22.64
CA THR A 513 0.55 -1.73 23.51
C THR A 513 0.55 -0.34 22.87
N SER A 514 1.32 -0.09 21.80
CA SER A 514 1.45 1.24 21.19
C SER A 514 0.24 1.66 20.35
N LEU A 515 -0.40 0.72 19.61
CA LEU A 515 -1.63 1.00 18.83
C LEU A 515 -2.90 0.87 19.69
N LYS A 516 -2.86 0.05 20.74
CA LYS A 516 -3.94 0.01 21.75
C LYS A 516 -4.04 1.35 22.49
N LYS A 517 -2.91 1.96 22.87
CA LYS A 517 -2.90 3.21 23.65
C LYS A 517 -3.46 4.42 22.89
N SER A 518 -3.46 4.42 21.56
CA SER A 518 -4.13 5.46 20.75
C SER A 518 -5.63 5.22 20.54
N LEU A 519 -6.14 4.02 20.86
CA LEU A 519 -7.53 3.62 20.62
C LEU A 519 -8.33 3.31 21.91
N SER A 520 -7.67 3.16 23.05
CA SER A 520 -8.32 2.86 24.33
C SER A 520 -8.22 4.06 25.30
N VAL A 521 -9.25 4.91 25.32
CA VAL A 521 -9.52 5.82 26.45
C VAL A 521 -11.00 5.71 26.82
N GLY A 522 -11.25 5.10 27.99
CA GLY A 522 -12.41 5.35 28.86
C GLY A 522 -13.75 4.76 28.45
N ASP A 523 -14.17 3.70 29.16
CA ASP A 523 -15.59 3.36 29.30
C ASP A 523 -16.32 4.54 29.99
N SER A 524 -17.15 5.25 29.24
CA SER A 524 -18.15 6.17 29.78
C SER A 524 -19.33 6.30 28.81
N PRO A 525 -20.58 6.12 29.27
CA PRO A 525 -21.73 6.06 28.39
C PRO A 525 -22.28 7.45 28.11
N ALA A 526 -21.70 8.20 27.16
CA ALA A 526 -22.37 9.32 26.50
C ALA A 526 -21.52 9.90 25.35
N GLY A 527 -22.07 9.91 24.14
CA GLY A 527 -21.65 10.79 23.06
C GLY A 527 -20.96 10.09 21.89
N HIS A 528 -21.69 9.95 20.79
CA HIS A 528 -21.14 9.63 19.47
C HIS A 528 -20.13 10.73 19.06
N ARG A 529 -18.84 10.51 19.29
CA ARG A 529 -17.77 11.22 18.58
C ARG A 529 -17.27 10.34 17.44
N SER A 530 -17.20 10.90 16.24
CA SER A 530 -16.78 10.15 15.05
C SER A 530 -15.32 9.72 15.17
N ALA A 531 -15.01 8.54 14.64
CA ALA A 531 -13.66 7.95 14.59
C ALA A 531 -12.61 8.80 13.83
N SER A 532 -13.01 9.97 13.30
CA SER A 532 -12.15 10.93 12.60
C SER A 532 -11.25 11.77 13.52
N GLU A 533 -11.50 11.81 14.83
CA GLU A 533 -10.81 12.73 15.76
C GLU A 533 -9.66 12.11 16.58
N GLN A 534 -9.38 10.81 16.50
CA GLN A 534 -8.61 10.12 17.55
C GLN A 534 -7.13 9.79 17.24
N VAL A 535 -6.59 10.09 16.05
CA VAL A 535 -5.16 9.89 15.76
C VAL A 535 -4.51 11.23 15.44
N PRO A 536 -3.56 11.73 16.27
CA PRO A 536 -2.76 12.91 15.94
C PRO A 536 -2.08 12.71 14.59
N ALA A 537 -2.18 13.71 13.72
CA ALA A 537 -1.58 13.63 12.40
C ALA A 537 -0.06 13.66 12.49
N SER A 538 0.62 12.63 11.96
CA SER A 538 2.05 12.73 11.67
C SER A 538 2.27 13.84 10.64
N ALA A 539 3.30 14.67 10.85
CA ALA A 539 3.63 15.73 9.92
C ALA A 539 4.03 15.14 8.55
N SER A 540 3.66 15.81 7.46
CA SER A 540 4.18 15.50 6.12
C SER A 540 5.09 16.64 5.71
N PHE A 541 6.39 16.39 5.68
CA PHE A 541 7.40 17.40 5.37
C PHE A 541 7.64 17.55 3.87
N VAL A 542 7.44 16.47 3.11
CA VAL A 542 7.73 16.42 1.68
C VAL A 542 6.52 15.88 0.93
N LYS A 543 6.03 16.68 -0.01
CA LYS A 543 5.05 16.26 -1.02
C LYS A 543 5.74 16.16 -2.37
N VAL A 544 5.57 15.01 -3.02
CA VAL A 544 6.08 14.73 -4.37
C VAL A 544 4.95 14.67 -5.41
N ALA A 545 3.69 14.62 -4.95
CA ALA A 545 2.50 14.50 -5.78
C ALA A 545 2.19 15.77 -6.59
N ASP A 546 2.67 16.93 -6.14
CA ASP A 546 2.37 18.25 -6.70
C ASP A 546 3.36 18.71 -7.79
N MET A 547 4.41 17.93 -8.05
CA MET A 547 5.44 18.26 -9.05
C MET A 547 4.97 17.90 -10.47
N THR A 548 5.28 18.72 -11.48
CA THR A 548 5.21 18.29 -12.89
C THR A 548 6.30 17.27 -13.21
N ASP A 549 6.26 16.64 -14.38
CA ASP A 549 7.29 15.67 -14.76
C ASP A 549 8.67 16.33 -14.98
N GLU A 550 8.69 17.58 -15.44
CA GLU A 550 9.90 18.40 -15.53
C GLU A 550 10.44 18.74 -14.14
N GLU A 551 9.57 19.21 -13.24
CA GLU A 551 9.96 19.52 -11.85
C GLU A 551 10.47 18.29 -11.11
N TRP A 552 9.81 17.14 -11.31
CA TRP A 552 10.23 15.86 -10.77
C TRP A 552 11.61 15.43 -11.25
N SER A 553 11.89 15.59 -12.55
CA SER A 553 13.17 15.25 -13.14
C SER A 553 14.31 16.09 -12.56
N GLN A 554 14.09 17.40 -12.44
CA GLN A 554 15.06 18.32 -11.81
C GLN A 554 15.24 18.03 -10.32
N PHE A 555 14.15 17.77 -9.60
CA PHE A 555 14.19 17.37 -8.20
C PHE A 555 15.08 16.14 -8.00
N LEU A 556 14.90 15.09 -8.81
CA LEU A 556 15.70 13.87 -8.72
C LEU A 556 17.18 14.11 -9.01
N GLU A 557 17.50 14.97 -9.98
CA GLU A 557 18.89 15.34 -10.28
C GLU A 557 19.56 16.02 -9.07
N LYS A 558 18.90 17.03 -8.49
CA LYS A 558 19.40 17.72 -7.29
C LYS A 558 19.51 16.78 -6.10
N PHE A 559 18.52 15.92 -5.90
CA PHE A 559 18.51 14.93 -4.83
C PHE A 559 19.71 13.99 -4.91
N ARG A 560 20.03 13.44 -6.09
CA ARG A 560 21.18 12.55 -6.29
C ARG A 560 22.50 13.25 -5.93
N GLY A 561 22.68 14.50 -6.34
CA GLY A 561 23.87 15.28 -6.01
C GLY A 561 24.00 15.53 -4.50
N LEU A 562 22.91 15.98 -3.86
CA LEU A 562 22.88 16.24 -2.42
C LEU A 562 23.11 14.97 -1.59
N LEU A 563 22.52 13.85 -1.99
CA LEU A 563 22.73 12.56 -1.35
C LEU A 563 24.21 12.15 -1.40
N GLN A 564 24.85 12.25 -2.57
CA GLN A 564 26.27 11.96 -2.70
C GLN A 564 27.13 12.85 -1.79
N HIS A 565 26.83 14.15 -1.71
CA HIS A 565 27.53 15.06 -0.80
C HIS A 565 27.32 14.69 0.68
N ALA A 566 26.09 14.35 1.08
CA ALA A 566 25.77 13.95 2.45
C ALA A 566 26.51 12.66 2.84
N LEU A 567 26.58 11.67 1.95
CA LEU A 567 27.32 10.42 2.17
C LEU A 567 28.83 10.68 2.32
N ILE A 568 29.42 11.53 1.46
CA ILE A 568 30.83 11.92 1.57
C ILE A 568 31.11 12.66 2.89
N ALA A 569 30.23 13.59 3.28
CA ALA A 569 30.36 14.32 4.54
C ALA A 569 30.33 13.37 5.75
N ARG A 570 29.47 12.34 5.70
CA ARG A 570 29.39 11.30 6.75
C ARG A 570 30.70 10.51 6.87
N LYS A 571 31.36 10.19 5.74
CA LYS A 571 32.67 9.51 5.71
C LYS A 571 33.81 10.39 6.23
N LEU A 572 33.84 11.67 5.85
CA LEU A 572 34.89 12.62 6.26
C LEU A 572 34.75 13.07 7.71
N GLY A 573 33.52 13.13 8.24
CA GLY A 573 33.22 13.61 9.59
C GLY A 573 33.64 12.66 10.71
N GLY A 574 34.22 11.49 10.42
CA GLY A 574 34.67 10.53 11.43
C GLY A 574 33.54 10.03 12.36
N ALA A 575 32.29 10.24 11.96
CA ALA A 575 31.15 9.63 12.64
C ALA A 575 31.18 8.15 12.29
N GLY A 576 31.98 7.37 13.04
CA GLY A 576 31.76 5.94 13.17
C GLY A 576 30.27 5.69 13.48
N PRO A 577 29.76 4.46 13.24
CA PRO A 577 28.35 4.14 13.45
C PRO A 577 27.94 4.77 14.77
N ARG A 578 26.95 5.68 14.76
CA ARG A 578 26.45 6.31 15.98
C ARG A 578 26.03 5.15 16.87
N GLN A 579 26.94 4.67 17.72
CA GLN A 579 26.65 3.74 18.80
C GLN A 579 25.83 4.55 19.79
N ARG A 580 24.58 4.86 19.43
CA ARG A 580 23.52 4.87 20.43
C ARG A 580 23.65 3.51 21.06
N GLN A 581 24.04 3.47 22.34
CA GLN A 581 23.90 2.27 23.15
C GLN A 581 22.47 1.80 22.93
N ARG A 582 22.29 0.79 22.09
CA ARG A 582 21.01 0.13 21.89
C ARG A 582 20.79 -0.54 23.22
N LEU A 583 19.96 0.10 24.06
CA LEU A 583 19.50 -0.47 25.32
C LEU A 583 18.67 -1.70 24.94
N GLY A 584 19.35 -2.81 24.68
CA GLY A 584 18.75 -4.11 24.85
C GLY A 584 18.25 -4.11 26.28
N THR A 585 16.96 -4.35 26.47
CA THR A 585 16.39 -4.75 27.75
C THR A 585 16.94 -6.12 28.11
N SER A 586 18.24 -6.21 28.34
CA SER A 586 18.85 -7.29 29.07
C SER A 586 18.34 -7.14 30.50
N CYS A 587 17.26 -7.85 30.80
CA CYS A 587 16.90 -8.18 32.17
C CYS A 587 18.16 -8.66 32.86
N ARG A 588 18.66 -7.90 33.84
CA ARG A 588 19.60 -8.46 34.81
C ARG A 588 18.78 -9.42 35.65
N PHE A 589 19.03 -10.73 35.47
CA PHE A 589 18.54 -11.77 36.35
C PHE A 589 19.07 -11.58 37.76
#